data_AF-A0AB72VFM5-F1
#
_entry.id   AF-A0AB72VFM5-F1
#
_cell.length_a   1.000
_cell.length_b   1.000
_cell.length_c   1.000
_cell.angle_alpha   90.00
_cell.angle_beta   90.00
_cell.angle_gamma   90.00
#
_symmetry.space_group_name_H-M   'P 1'
#
loop_
_entity.id
_entity.type
_entity.pdbx_description
1 polymer ?
#
loop_
_entity_poly.entity_id
_entity_poly.type
_entity_poly.pdbx_seq_one_letter_code
_entity_poly.pdbx_strand_id
1 'polypeptide(L)'
;MANPAELLHTQLSEWRKTGSLKTTRNLPSEVGWSDMRFAVTNLQNCIDLLNKMEANGQQITAWTSYIESWNRAVFGLDVPWSGSSGANGGVDEHALNSLLSLSAFLDLYVPKLNEGGLDSLRDMLDSDILNKPAQDYPFELKAYLARVRNHLEWCIENFDKLGEFELHEAAMQFRMTVLFMASSAPNATEKNRWATFIKDKFVWPFTTSTMTTAPANWAASQLGELGQHLFELLP
;
A
#
# COMPACT_ATOMS: atom_id res chain seq x y z
N MET A 1 10.49 -2.40 -9.67
CA MET A 1 10.28 -3.13 -8.40
C MET A 1 10.74 -2.18 -7.33
N ALA A 2 9.87 -1.81 -6.40
CA ALA A 2 10.24 -0.85 -5.38
C ALA A 2 9.42 -1.10 -4.11
N ASN A 3 10.08 -1.59 -3.06
CA ASN A 3 9.46 -1.70 -1.74
C ASN A 3 9.40 -0.30 -1.07
N PRO A 4 8.55 -0.10 -0.05
CA PRO A 4 8.34 1.24 0.52
C PRO A 4 9.62 1.85 1.13
N ALA A 5 10.55 1.04 1.65
CA ALA A 5 11.81 1.54 2.20
C ALA A 5 12.75 2.04 1.09
N GLU A 6 12.80 1.35 -0.06
CA GLU A 6 13.56 1.80 -1.23
C GLU A 6 13.00 3.11 -1.81
N LEU A 7 11.67 3.21 -1.90
CA LEU A 7 10.98 4.42 -2.36
C LEU A 7 11.25 5.60 -1.43
N LEU A 8 11.11 5.39 -0.12
CA LEU A 8 11.37 6.42 0.87
C LEU A 8 12.86 6.81 0.91
N HIS A 9 13.77 5.85 0.84
CA HIS A 9 15.21 6.10 0.75
C HIS A 9 15.54 6.97 -0.46
N THR A 10 15.01 6.63 -1.63
CA THR A 10 15.24 7.38 -2.87
C THR A 10 14.75 8.82 -2.74
N GLN A 11 13.54 9.00 -2.22
CA GLN A 11 12.94 10.32 -2.03
C GLN A 11 13.71 11.17 -1.00
N LEU A 12 14.06 10.60 0.15
CA LEU A 12 14.83 11.31 1.18
C LEU A 12 16.26 11.63 0.70
N SER A 13 16.85 10.77 -0.13
CA SER A 13 18.16 11.03 -0.76
C SER A 13 18.08 12.22 -1.72
N GLU A 14 17.00 12.33 -2.51
CA GLU A 14 16.76 13.51 -3.36
C GLU A 14 16.56 14.79 -2.56
N TRP A 15 15.98 14.68 -1.35
CA TRP A 15 15.76 15.79 -0.43
C TRP A 15 17.01 16.15 0.41
N ARG A 16 18.01 15.28 0.49
CA ARG A 16 19.29 15.52 1.16
C ARG A 16 20.20 16.41 0.31
N LYS A 17 19.78 17.66 0.10
CA LYS A 17 20.52 18.68 -0.66
C LYS A 17 20.64 19.96 0.16
N THR A 18 21.71 20.72 -0.09
CA THR A 18 21.85 22.09 0.44
C THR A 18 20.75 22.99 -0.13
N GLY A 19 20.20 23.87 0.71
CA GLY A 19 19.25 24.89 0.25
C GLY A 19 18.00 24.99 1.13
N SER A 20 16.95 25.58 0.57
CA SER A 20 15.69 25.73 1.29
C SER A 20 14.86 24.46 1.23
N LEU A 21 14.28 24.02 2.35
CA LEU A 21 13.33 22.90 2.36
C LEU A 21 12.17 23.14 1.38
N LYS A 22 11.67 24.38 1.32
CA LYS A 22 10.59 24.78 0.42
C LYS A 22 10.94 24.52 -1.05
N THR A 23 12.17 24.81 -1.45
CA THR A 23 12.64 24.61 -2.83
C THR A 23 13.00 23.15 -3.08
N THR A 24 13.71 22.52 -2.16
CA THR A 24 14.19 21.14 -2.30
C THR A 24 13.04 20.14 -2.36
N ARG A 25 11.94 20.40 -1.65
CA ARG A 25 10.73 19.56 -1.64
C ARG A 25 9.59 20.11 -2.49
N ASN A 26 9.84 21.20 -3.21
CA ASN A 26 8.86 21.82 -4.10
C ASN A 26 7.48 22.11 -3.45
N LEU A 27 7.47 22.47 -2.16
CA LEU A 27 6.25 22.73 -1.38
C LEU A 27 5.31 23.85 -1.88
N PRO A 28 5.74 24.86 -2.68
CA PRO A 28 4.79 25.79 -3.28
C PRO A 28 3.92 25.16 -4.38
N SER A 29 4.20 23.94 -4.83
CA SER A 29 3.51 23.29 -5.94
C SER A 29 2.66 22.10 -5.49
N GLU A 30 1.62 21.77 -6.27
CA GLU A 30 0.81 20.57 -6.08
C GLU A 30 1.63 19.27 -6.18
N VAL A 31 2.65 19.26 -7.04
CA VAL A 31 3.57 18.12 -7.19
C VAL A 31 4.32 17.88 -5.88
N GLY A 32 4.89 18.92 -5.27
CA GLY A 32 5.60 18.78 -3.99
C GLY A 32 4.71 18.31 -2.84
N TRP A 33 3.43 18.72 -2.82
CA TRP A 33 2.46 18.18 -1.86
C TRP A 33 2.11 16.72 -2.12
N SER A 34 2.07 16.30 -3.38
CA SER A 34 1.85 14.90 -3.74
C SER A 34 3.07 14.05 -3.38
N ASP A 35 4.28 14.53 -3.65
CA ASP A 35 5.52 13.91 -3.20
C ASP A 35 5.54 13.76 -1.67
N MET A 36 5.14 14.79 -0.92
CA MET A 36 5.05 14.71 0.53
C MET A 36 4.06 13.63 0.99
N ARG A 37 2.91 13.49 0.31
CA ARG A 37 1.95 12.41 0.59
C ARG A 37 2.57 11.03 0.34
N PHE A 38 3.27 10.84 -0.78
CA PHE A 38 3.97 9.59 -1.06
C PHE A 38 5.03 9.25 0.00
N ALA A 39 5.80 10.24 0.48
CA ALA A 39 6.77 10.03 1.55
C ALA A 39 6.11 9.56 2.85
N VAL A 40 4.99 10.18 3.23
CA VAL A 40 4.23 9.80 4.43
C VAL A 40 3.63 8.41 4.28
N THR A 41 3.03 8.08 3.14
CA THR A 41 2.50 6.75 2.85
C THR A 41 3.60 5.69 2.91
N ASN A 42 4.74 5.91 2.25
CA ASN A 42 5.85 4.96 2.27
C ASN A 42 6.46 4.80 3.67
N LEU A 43 6.52 5.86 4.48
CA LEU A 43 6.92 5.77 5.89
C LEU A 43 5.95 4.90 6.70
N GLN A 44 4.65 5.12 6.56
CA GLN A 44 3.63 4.32 7.24
C GLN A 44 3.73 2.84 6.80
N ASN A 45 3.91 2.60 5.51
CA ASN A 45 4.07 1.25 4.96
C ASN A 45 5.31 0.54 5.49
N CYS A 46 6.42 1.25 5.71
CA CYS A 46 7.59 0.68 6.40
C CYS A 46 7.23 0.25 7.83
N ILE A 47 6.52 1.09 8.58
CA ILE A 47 6.10 0.80 9.95
C ILE A 47 5.16 -0.41 9.98
N ASP A 48 4.19 -0.48 9.07
CA ASP A 48 3.23 -1.58 9.00
C ASP A 48 3.93 -2.90 8.64
N LEU A 49 4.89 -2.88 7.72
CA LEU A 49 5.72 -4.05 7.42
C LEU A 49 6.58 -4.49 8.60
N LEU A 50 7.19 -3.56 9.33
CA LEU A 50 7.94 -3.87 10.55
C LEU A 50 7.03 -4.51 11.61
N ASN A 51 5.84 -3.97 11.84
CA ASN A 51 4.86 -4.55 12.76
C ASN A 51 4.44 -5.96 12.32
N LYS A 52 4.19 -6.17 11.03
CA LYS A 52 3.90 -7.50 10.45
C LYS A 52 5.08 -8.46 10.64
N MET A 53 6.32 -7.99 10.52
CA MET A 53 7.52 -8.79 10.75
C MET A 53 7.68 -9.20 12.22
N GLU A 54 7.47 -8.27 13.16
CA GLU A 54 7.51 -8.55 14.60
C GLU A 54 6.41 -9.53 15.02
N ALA A 55 5.19 -9.37 14.51
CA ALA A 55 4.10 -10.32 14.74
C ALA A 55 4.45 -11.75 14.25
N ASN A 56 5.34 -11.86 13.26
CA ASN A 56 5.88 -13.12 12.75
C ASN A 56 7.18 -13.57 13.46
N GLY A 57 7.53 -12.96 14.59
CA GLY A 57 8.68 -13.34 15.42
C GLY A 57 10.03 -12.83 14.94
N GLN A 58 10.07 -11.88 14.00
CA GLN A 58 11.33 -11.27 13.56
C GLN A 58 11.79 -10.18 14.55
N GLN A 59 13.10 -10.07 14.75
CA GLN A 59 13.69 -8.98 15.54
C GLN A 59 13.77 -7.72 14.68
N ILE A 60 13.04 -6.66 15.05
CA ILE A 60 12.95 -5.43 14.25
C ILE A 60 13.67 -4.20 14.85
N THR A 61 14.28 -4.35 16.03
CA THR A 61 14.87 -3.24 16.82
C THR A 61 15.92 -2.42 16.06
N ALA A 62 16.67 -3.07 15.15
CA ALA A 62 17.67 -2.40 14.32
C ALA A 62 17.07 -1.31 13.42
N TRP A 63 15.79 -1.42 13.08
CA TRP A 63 15.07 -0.47 12.25
C TRP A 63 14.12 0.43 13.07
N THR A 64 13.41 -0.13 14.06
CA THR A 64 12.44 0.66 14.84
C THR A 64 13.08 1.79 15.64
N SER A 65 14.35 1.65 16.02
CA SER A 65 15.15 2.72 16.64
C SER A 65 15.34 3.96 15.74
N TYR A 66 15.10 3.85 14.43
CA TYR A 66 15.22 4.96 13.48
C TYR A 66 13.87 5.58 13.08
N ILE A 67 12.73 5.07 13.58
CA ILE A 67 11.39 5.59 13.20
C ILE A 67 11.27 7.09 13.50
N GLU A 68 11.78 7.55 14.64
CA GLU A 68 11.77 8.99 14.97
C GLU A 68 12.57 9.79 13.94
N SER A 69 13.78 9.32 13.59
CA SER A 69 14.64 9.99 12.60
C SER A 69 14.00 10.00 11.20
N TRP A 70 13.31 8.94 10.79
CA TRP A 70 12.57 8.92 9.53
C TRP A 70 11.42 9.92 9.53
N ASN A 71 10.66 10.02 10.63
CA ASN A 71 9.62 11.03 10.78
C ASN A 71 10.21 12.45 10.68
N ARG A 72 11.31 12.72 11.41
CA ARG A 72 11.99 14.01 11.35
C ARG A 72 12.48 14.34 9.95
N ALA A 73 13.03 13.38 9.23
CA ALA A 73 13.46 13.53 7.84
C ALA A 73 12.26 13.82 6.93
N VAL A 74 11.18 13.04 7.01
CA VAL A 74 9.96 13.23 6.19
C VAL A 74 9.32 14.59 6.44
N PHE A 75 9.15 15.02 7.69
CA PHE A 75 8.53 16.31 8.01
C PHE A 75 9.51 17.50 8.03
N GLY A 76 10.81 17.23 7.90
CA GLY A 76 11.86 18.24 7.93
C GLY A 76 11.99 18.96 9.27
N LEU A 77 11.74 18.24 10.38
CA LEU A 77 11.73 18.80 11.74
C LEU A 77 13.10 19.29 12.22
N ASP A 78 14.16 18.80 11.59
CA ASP A 78 15.54 19.20 11.90
C ASP A 78 16.02 20.36 11.00
N VAL A 79 15.14 20.94 10.17
CA VAL A 79 15.41 22.18 9.43
C VAL A 79 14.82 23.36 10.20
N PRO A 80 15.60 24.44 10.45
CA PRO A 80 15.08 25.65 11.07
C PRO A 80 13.89 26.22 10.31
N TRP A 81 12.97 26.90 11.03
CA TRP A 81 11.82 27.60 10.44
C TRP A 81 12.18 28.60 9.34
N SER A 82 13.40 29.15 9.36
CA SER A 82 13.93 29.99 8.28
C SER A 82 14.11 29.24 6.95
N GLY A 83 13.88 27.92 6.96
CA GLY A 83 13.94 27.03 5.81
C GLY A 83 15.34 26.72 5.33
N SER A 84 16.38 27.38 5.88
CA SER A 84 17.77 27.17 5.49
C SER A 84 18.27 25.87 6.11
N SER A 85 18.28 24.81 5.31
CA SER A 85 18.92 23.56 5.72
C SER A 85 20.43 23.70 5.63
N GLY A 86 21.15 23.08 6.57
CA GLY A 86 22.61 22.90 6.47
C GLY A 86 22.99 21.97 5.31
N ALA A 87 24.17 21.36 5.38
CA ALA A 87 24.71 20.52 4.29
C ALA A 87 23.78 19.38 3.82
N ASN A 88 22.87 18.90 4.68
CA ASN A 88 22.16 17.63 4.48
C ASN A 88 20.62 17.75 4.37
N GLY A 89 20.04 18.93 4.14
CA GLY A 89 18.58 19.02 3.89
C GLY A 89 17.67 18.64 5.08
N GLY A 90 18.24 18.48 6.29
CA GLY A 90 17.53 17.94 7.46
C GLY A 90 17.32 16.42 7.43
N VAL A 91 18.09 15.70 6.59
CA VAL A 91 18.05 14.24 6.48
C VAL A 91 19.35 13.65 7.03
N ASP A 92 19.24 12.91 8.12
CA ASP A 92 20.37 12.20 8.74
C ASP A 92 20.85 11.02 7.87
N GLU A 93 22.17 10.82 7.81
CA GLU A 93 22.77 9.78 6.97
C GLU A 93 22.57 8.37 7.56
N HIS A 94 22.56 8.22 8.88
CA HIS A 94 22.27 6.93 9.50
C HIS A 94 20.81 6.54 9.29
N ALA A 95 19.89 7.50 9.33
CA ALA A 95 18.49 7.30 9.00
C ALA A 95 18.28 6.85 7.53
N LEU A 96 19.05 7.38 6.58
CA LEU A 96 19.04 6.90 5.19
C LEU A 96 19.61 5.48 5.07
N ASN A 97 20.77 5.23 5.68
CA ASN A 97 21.41 3.92 5.63
C ASN A 97 20.54 2.82 6.26
N SER A 98 19.74 3.15 7.29
CA SER A 98 18.81 2.19 7.88
C SER A 98 17.67 1.84 6.92
N LEU A 99 17.14 2.80 6.15
CA LEU A 99 16.15 2.52 5.09
C LEU A 99 16.73 1.66 3.96
N LEU A 100 17.97 1.93 3.56
CA LEU A 100 18.67 1.12 2.56
C LEU A 100 18.88 -0.33 3.05
N SER A 101 19.20 -0.51 4.33
CA SER A 101 19.31 -1.86 4.91
C SER A 101 17.95 -2.56 5.02
N LEU A 102 16.89 -1.80 5.33
CA LEU A 102 15.53 -2.31 5.43
C LEU A 102 15.01 -2.74 4.06
N SER A 103 15.27 -1.97 3.00
CA SER A 103 14.77 -2.29 1.65
C SER A 103 15.26 -3.66 1.18
N ALA A 104 16.54 -3.98 1.39
CA ALA A 104 17.08 -5.30 1.06
C ALA A 104 16.38 -6.44 1.80
N PHE A 105 15.89 -6.18 3.03
CA PHE A 105 15.16 -7.17 3.82
C PHE A 105 13.68 -7.27 3.38
N LEU A 106 13.04 -6.13 3.10
CA LEU A 106 11.62 -6.07 2.71
C LEU A 106 11.36 -6.75 1.35
N ASP A 107 12.36 -6.84 0.47
CA ASP A 107 12.21 -7.57 -0.79
C ASP A 107 11.81 -9.04 -0.62
N LEU A 108 12.07 -9.64 0.54
CA LEU A 108 11.65 -11.00 0.88
C LEU A 108 10.18 -11.09 1.34
N TYR A 109 9.60 -9.98 1.79
CA TYR A 109 8.27 -9.91 2.39
C TYR A 109 7.23 -9.30 1.47
N VAL A 110 7.61 -8.35 0.61
CA VAL A 110 6.68 -7.65 -0.28
C VAL A 110 6.27 -8.57 -1.44
N PRO A 111 4.96 -8.87 -1.61
CA PRO A 111 4.46 -9.64 -2.75
C PRO A 111 4.85 -8.98 -4.06
N LYS A 112 5.27 -9.77 -5.05
CA LYS A 112 5.70 -9.23 -6.35
C LYS A 112 4.53 -9.26 -7.34
N LEU A 113 4.35 -8.16 -8.06
CA LEU A 113 3.36 -8.07 -9.12
C LEU A 113 3.82 -8.88 -10.34
N ASN A 114 2.92 -9.67 -10.91
CA ASN A 114 3.16 -10.41 -12.15
C ASN A 114 3.30 -9.45 -13.35
N GLU A 115 3.98 -9.92 -14.39
CA GLU A 115 3.99 -9.23 -15.68
C GLU A 115 2.55 -9.02 -16.20
N GLY A 116 2.23 -7.82 -16.67
CA GLY A 116 0.86 -7.44 -17.07
C GLY A 116 -0.13 -7.27 -15.91
N GLY A 117 0.34 -7.31 -14.65
CA GLY A 117 -0.52 -7.23 -13.48
C GLY A 117 -1.27 -5.90 -13.35
N LEU A 118 -0.62 -4.77 -13.66
CA LEU A 118 -1.28 -3.45 -13.63
C LEU A 118 -2.43 -3.37 -14.63
N ASP A 119 -2.20 -3.83 -15.87
CA ASP A 119 -3.23 -3.80 -16.91
C ASP A 119 -4.39 -4.73 -16.58
N SER A 120 -4.10 -5.91 -16.02
CA SER A 120 -5.13 -6.83 -15.53
C SER A 120 -5.99 -6.20 -14.42
N LEU A 121 -5.40 -5.43 -13.51
CA LEU A 121 -6.15 -4.71 -12.47
C LEU A 121 -7.00 -3.59 -13.08
N ARG A 122 -6.49 -2.84 -14.07
CA ARG A 122 -7.27 -1.80 -14.78
C ARG A 122 -8.48 -2.41 -15.47
N ASP A 123 -8.27 -3.48 -16.24
CA ASP A 123 -9.35 -4.19 -16.94
C ASP A 123 -10.41 -4.73 -15.97
N MET A 124 -9.98 -5.20 -14.79
CA MET A 124 -10.90 -5.62 -13.73
C MET A 124 -11.74 -4.45 -13.21
N LEU A 125 -11.11 -3.29 -12.94
CA LEU A 125 -11.77 -2.09 -12.41
C LEU A 125 -12.77 -1.43 -13.37
N ASP A 126 -12.65 -1.70 -14.67
CA ASP A 126 -13.58 -1.24 -15.71
C ASP A 126 -14.91 -2.02 -15.75
N SER A 127 -15.03 -3.07 -14.95
CA SER A 127 -16.24 -3.91 -14.93
C SER A 127 -17.49 -3.13 -14.49
N ASP A 128 -18.57 -3.23 -15.29
CA ASP A 128 -19.83 -2.51 -15.07
C ASP A 128 -20.43 -2.70 -13.67
N ILE A 129 -20.26 -3.87 -13.05
CA ILE A 129 -20.79 -4.16 -11.72
C ILE A 129 -20.17 -3.28 -10.62
N LEU A 130 -18.92 -2.84 -10.81
CA LEU A 130 -18.22 -1.96 -9.87
C LEU A 130 -18.70 -0.51 -10.01
N ASN A 131 -19.03 -0.11 -11.23
CA ASN A 131 -19.49 1.25 -11.56
C ASN A 131 -21.00 1.44 -11.33
N LYS A 132 -21.78 0.36 -11.43
CA LYS A 132 -23.24 0.36 -11.34
C LYS A 132 -23.72 -0.78 -10.41
N PRO A 133 -23.42 -0.70 -9.11
CA PRO A 133 -24.00 -1.63 -8.13
C PRO A 133 -25.53 -1.47 -8.10
N ALA A 134 -26.26 -2.54 -7.74
CA ALA A 134 -27.72 -2.48 -7.61
C ALA A 134 -28.18 -1.33 -6.68
N GLN A 135 -29.31 -0.70 -7.03
CA GLN A 135 -29.84 0.43 -6.25
C GLN A 135 -30.19 0.04 -4.81
N ASP A 136 -30.64 -1.20 -4.62
CA ASP A 136 -31.12 -1.75 -3.35
C ASP A 136 -30.00 -1.98 -2.31
N TYR A 137 -28.73 -1.80 -2.68
CA TYR A 137 -27.66 -1.74 -1.69
C TYR A 137 -27.77 -0.47 -0.83
N PRO A 138 -27.47 -0.56 0.49
CA PRO A 138 -27.30 0.60 1.35
C PRO A 138 -26.32 1.61 0.75
N PHE A 139 -26.57 2.90 0.98
CA PHE A 139 -25.74 3.97 0.45
C PHE A 139 -24.29 3.85 0.93
N GLU A 140 -24.11 3.53 2.21
CA GLU A 140 -22.81 3.39 2.87
C GLU A 140 -21.97 2.32 2.21
N LEU A 141 -22.60 1.21 1.82
CA LEU A 141 -21.93 0.08 1.19
C LEU A 141 -21.49 0.43 -0.24
N LYS A 142 -22.34 1.12 -1.01
CA LYS A 142 -21.97 1.64 -2.34
C LYS A 142 -20.84 2.66 -2.25
N ALA A 143 -20.91 3.56 -1.26
CA ALA A 143 -19.87 4.57 -1.01
C ALA A 143 -18.54 3.93 -0.59
N TYR A 144 -18.59 2.86 0.21
CA TYR A 144 -17.40 2.12 0.61
C TYR A 144 -16.75 1.40 -0.59
N LEU A 145 -17.55 0.71 -1.42
CA LEU A 145 -17.05 0.11 -2.67
C LEU A 145 -16.38 1.15 -3.57
N ALA A 146 -17.02 2.30 -3.79
CA ALA A 146 -16.47 3.38 -4.60
C ALA A 146 -15.14 3.91 -4.02
N ARG A 147 -15.05 4.06 -2.70
CA ARG A 147 -13.82 4.50 -2.03
C ARG A 147 -12.67 3.51 -2.24
N VAL A 148 -12.94 2.22 -2.03
CA VAL A 148 -11.90 1.18 -2.16
C VAL A 148 -11.49 0.99 -3.63
N ARG A 149 -12.44 1.05 -4.57
CA ARG A 149 -12.16 1.07 -6.01
C ARG A 149 -11.23 2.24 -6.36
N ASN A 150 -11.59 3.45 -5.97
CA ASN A 150 -10.82 4.66 -6.30
C ASN A 150 -9.43 4.65 -5.64
N HIS A 151 -9.30 4.04 -4.46
CA HIS A 151 -7.99 3.87 -3.83
C HIS A 151 -7.10 2.89 -4.63
N LEU A 152 -7.64 1.76 -5.07
CA LEU A 152 -6.90 0.82 -5.92
C LEU A 152 -6.53 1.47 -7.27
N GLU A 153 -7.46 2.20 -7.89
CA GLU A 153 -7.22 2.98 -9.13
C GLU A 153 -6.09 3.99 -8.93
N TRP A 154 -6.11 4.76 -7.83
CA TRP A 154 -5.04 5.69 -7.48
C TRP A 154 -3.69 4.98 -7.28
N CYS A 155 -3.66 3.81 -6.66
CA CYS A 155 -2.43 3.02 -6.49
C CYS A 155 -1.87 2.53 -7.84
N ILE A 156 -2.74 2.17 -8.78
CA ILE A 156 -2.36 1.76 -10.14
C ILE A 156 -1.77 2.95 -10.91
N GLU A 157 -2.39 4.13 -10.82
CA GLU A 157 -1.93 5.35 -11.49
C GLU A 157 -0.60 5.87 -10.93
N ASN A 158 -0.36 5.66 -9.63
CA ASN A 158 0.82 6.17 -8.91
C ASN A 158 1.79 5.05 -8.52
N PHE A 159 1.76 3.93 -9.25
CA PHE A 159 2.53 2.72 -8.93
C PHE A 159 4.03 3.00 -8.78
N ASP A 160 4.62 3.84 -9.62
CA ASP A 160 6.04 4.18 -9.56
C ASP A 160 6.46 4.88 -8.25
N LYS A 161 5.50 5.44 -7.51
CA LYS A 161 5.74 6.16 -6.24
C LYS A 161 5.32 5.37 -5.00
N LEU A 162 4.47 4.37 -5.16
CA LEU A 162 3.85 3.60 -4.07
C LEU A 162 4.33 2.13 -4.02
N GLY A 163 4.77 1.60 -5.16
CA GLY A 163 5.36 0.27 -5.27
C GLY A 163 4.38 -0.88 -5.10
N GLU A 164 4.91 -2.09 -5.03
CA GLU A 164 4.09 -3.31 -4.96
C GLU A 164 3.33 -3.48 -3.64
N PHE A 165 3.88 -2.99 -2.52
CA PHE A 165 3.26 -3.20 -1.21
C PHE A 165 1.92 -2.47 -1.08
N GLU A 166 1.88 -1.17 -1.37
CA GLU A 166 0.64 -0.39 -1.30
C GLU A 166 -0.41 -0.93 -2.28
N LEU A 167 0.02 -1.25 -3.51
CA LEU A 167 -0.86 -1.84 -4.52
C LEU A 167 -1.46 -3.16 -4.03
N HIS A 168 -0.66 -4.01 -3.37
CA HIS A 168 -1.11 -5.26 -2.79
C HIS A 168 -2.14 -5.05 -1.67
N GLU A 169 -1.88 -4.13 -0.73
CA GLU A 169 -2.82 -3.83 0.37
C GLU A 169 -4.14 -3.26 -0.18
N ALA A 170 -4.07 -2.34 -1.14
CA ALA A 170 -5.25 -1.80 -1.83
C ALA A 170 -6.04 -2.91 -2.57
N ALA A 171 -5.34 -3.83 -3.24
CA ALA A 171 -5.97 -4.97 -3.91
C ALA A 171 -6.59 -5.97 -2.92
N MET A 172 -5.96 -6.21 -1.77
CA MET A 172 -6.54 -7.02 -0.68
C MET A 172 -7.83 -6.39 -0.15
N GLN A 173 -7.81 -5.08 0.15
CA GLN A 173 -9.00 -4.37 0.62
C GLN A 173 -10.12 -4.40 -0.43
N PHE A 174 -9.78 -4.22 -1.70
CA PHE A 174 -10.72 -4.33 -2.81
C PHE A 174 -11.33 -5.73 -2.91
N ARG A 175 -10.49 -6.78 -2.86
CA ARG A 175 -10.94 -8.18 -2.84
C ARG A 175 -11.95 -8.43 -1.73
N MET A 176 -11.64 -8.03 -0.50
CA MET A 176 -12.53 -8.22 0.64
C MET A 176 -13.85 -7.47 0.47
N THR A 177 -13.79 -6.26 -0.10
CA THR A 177 -14.98 -5.45 -0.39
C THR A 177 -15.85 -6.11 -1.46
N VAL A 178 -15.26 -6.64 -2.54
CA VAL A 178 -15.97 -7.41 -3.57
C VAL A 178 -16.67 -8.64 -2.98
N LEU A 179 -15.97 -9.43 -2.16
CA LEU A 179 -16.56 -10.60 -1.51
C LEU A 179 -17.71 -10.20 -0.59
N PHE A 180 -17.55 -9.11 0.16
CA PHE A 180 -18.62 -8.59 1.02
C PHE A 180 -19.83 -8.14 0.20
N MET A 181 -19.63 -7.40 -0.90
CA MET A 181 -20.69 -7.00 -1.83
C MET A 181 -21.44 -8.22 -2.38
N ALA A 182 -20.72 -9.24 -2.82
CA ALA A 182 -21.28 -10.48 -3.36
C ALA A 182 -22.11 -11.23 -2.31
N SER A 183 -21.61 -11.35 -1.09
CA SER A 183 -22.32 -11.99 0.03
C SER A 183 -23.56 -11.20 0.48
N SER A 184 -23.53 -9.88 0.34
CA SER A 184 -24.62 -8.97 0.72
C SER A 184 -25.59 -8.68 -0.42
N ALA A 185 -25.55 -9.45 -1.50
CA ALA A 185 -26.38 -9.18 -2.68
C ALA A 185 -27.89 -9.15 -2.34
N PRO A 186 -28.63 -8.10 -2.72
CA PRO A 186 -30.02 -7.91 -2.32
C PRO A 186 -31.00 -8.90 -2.96
N ASN A 187 -30.62 -9.52 -4.09
CA ASN A 187 -31.46 -10.47 -4.82
C ASN A 187 -30.61 -11.46 -5.64
N ALA A 188 -31.27 -12.51 -6.17
CA ALA A 188 -30.61 -13.56 -6.94
C ALA A 188 -29.94 -13.05 -8.23
N THR A 189 -30.51 -12.02 -8.88
CA THR A 189 -29.93 -11.43 -10.08
C THR A 189 -28.60 -10.75 -9.77
N GLU A 190 -28.53 -9.97 -8.70
CA GLU A 190 -27.28 -9.31 -8.28
C GLU A 190 -26.25 -10.33 -7.79
N LYS A 191 -26.69 -11.38 -7.09
CA LYS A 191 -25.82 -12.49 -6.69
C LYS A 191 -25.17 -13.15 -7.92
N ASN A 192 -25.94 -13.39 -8.98
CA ASN A 192 -25.41 -13.94 -10.23
C ASN A 192 -24.45 -12.98 -10.94
N ARG A 193 -24.72 -11.67 -10.95
CA ARG A 193 -23.79 -10.66 -11.51
C ARG A 193 -22.45 -10.70 -10.80
N TRP A 194 -22.43 -10.74 -9.47
CA TRP A 194 -21.19 -10.87 -8.70
C TRP A 194 -20.47 -12.19 -8.94
N ALA A 195 -21.20 -13.31 -8.99
CA ALA A 195 -20.60 -14.61 -9.30
C ALA A 195 -19.93 -14.61 -10.68
N THR A 196 -20.58 -14.05 -11.70
CA THR A 196 -20.00 -13.87 -13.04
C THR A 196 -18.76 -12.98 -13.01
N PHE A 197 -18.80 -11.84 -12.31
CA PHE A 197 -17.63 -10.97 -12.18
C PHE A 197 -16.45 -11.67 -11.50
N ILE A 198 -16.69 -12.35 -10.38
CA ILE A 198 -15.66 -13.08 -9.63
C ILE A 198 -15.04 -14.17 -10.50
N LYS A 199 -15.86 -14.90 -11.27
CA LYS A 199 -15.39 -15.99 -12.12
C LYS A 199 -14.64 -15.51 -13.35
N ASP A 200 -15.16 -14.49 -14.03
CA ASP A 200 -14.74 -14.16 -15.40
C ASP A 200 -13.84 -12.92 -15.49
N LYS A 201 -13.79 -12.09 -14.43
CA LYS A 201 -13.12 -10.78 -14.45
C LYS A 201 -12.20 -10.51 -13.26
N PHE A 202 -12.46 -11.11 -12.10
CA PHE A 202 -11.65 -10.87 -10.92
C PHE A 202 -10.27 -11.52 -11.08
N VAL A 203 -9.21 -10.73 -10.86
CA VAL A 203 -7.82 -11.18 -11.01
C VAL A 203 -7.03 -10.96 -9.73
N TRP A 204 -6.08 -11.86 -9.47
CA TRP A 204 -5.12 -11.73 -8.37
C TRP A 204 -3.68 -11.80 -8.91
N PRO A 205 -3.09 -10.67 -9.34
CA PRO A 205 -1.85 -10.67 -10.12
C PRO A 205 -0.59 -10.60 -9.25
N PHE A 206 -0.59 -11.19 -8.06
CA PHE A 206 0.56 -11.18 -7.16
C PHE A 206 1.13 -12.58 -6.96
N THR A 207 2.45 -12.70 -6.98
CA THR A 207 3.14 -13.91 -6.51
C THR A 207 3.14 -13.96 -4.99
N THR A 208 2.86 -15.13 -4.44
CA THR A 208 3.04 -15.38 -3.00
C THR A 208 4.54 -15.39 -2.71
N SER A 209 5.03 -14.44 -1.90
CA SER A 209 6.43 -14.37 -1.51
C SER A 209 6.91 -15.68 -0.88
N THR A 210 8.09 -16.15 -1.28
CA THR A 210 8.63 -17.47 -0.92
C THR A 210 9.07 -17.63 0.53
N MET A 211 9.05 -16.56 1.36
CA MET A 211 9.18 -16.68 2.82
C MET A 211 7.84 -17.05 3.50
N THR A 212 7.14 -18.04 2.95
CA THR A 212 6.15 -18.83 3.69
C THR A 212 6.83 -19.89 4.58
N THR A 213 7.97 -19.55 5.20
CA THR A 213 8.35 -20.10 6.51
C THR A 213 7.92 -19.18 7.65
N ALA A 214 6.99 -18.25 7.39
CA ALA A 214 6.10 -17.80 8.44
C ALA A 214 5.33 -19.04 8.94
N PRO A 215 5.18 -19.24 10.27
CA PRO A 215 4.37 -20.34 10.80
C PRO A 215 3.00 -20.33 10.11
N ALA A 216 2.34 -21.49 9.99
CA ALA A 216 0.99 -21.62 9.42
C ALA A 216 -0.02 -20.55 9.93
N ASN A 217 0.28 -19.93 11.08
CA ASN A 217 -0.35 -18.76 11.65
C ASN A 217 -0.37 -17.49 10.78
N TRP A 218 0.52 -17.26 9.80
CA TRP A 218 0.46 -16.04 8.96
C TRP A 218 -0.65 -16.13 7.91
N ALA A 219 -0.69 -17.24 7.16
CA ALA A 219 -1.81 -17.52 6.28
C ALA A 219 -3.10 -17.71 7.10
N ALA A 220 -3.03 -18.38 8.25
CA ALA A 220 -4.19 -18.59 9.11
C ALA A 220 -4.63 -17.36 9.93
N SER A 221 -3.82 -16.32 10.11
CA SER A 221 -4.25 -15.05 10.74
C SER A 221 -4.89 -14.13 9.72
N GLN A 222 -4.31 -14.04 8.52
CA GLN A 222 -4.96 -13.41 7.36
C GLN A 222 -6.32 -14.07 7.05
N LEU A 223 -6.44 -15.39 7.20
CA LEU A 223 -7.68 -16.13 6.98
C LEU A 223 -8.59 -16.21 8.23
N GLY A 224 -8.00 -16.22 9.43
CA GLY A 224 -8.69 -16.43 10.70
C GLY A 224 -9.30 -15.16 11.30
N GLU A 225 -8.72 -13.99 11.02
CA GLU A 225 -9.38 -12.70 11.30
C GLU A 225 -10.54 -12.42 10.32
N LEU A 226 -10.64 -13.15 9.20
CA LEU A 226 -11.56 -12.89 8.09
C LEU A 226 -12.71 -13.90 7.92
N GLY A 227 -13.01 -14.69 8.96
CA GLY A 227 -14.27 -15.43 9.06
C GLY A 227 -14.32 -16.72 8.23
N GLN A 228 -14.37 -17.84 8.95
CA GLN A 228 -14.57 -19.21 8.43
C GLN A 228 -15.81 -19.41 7.54
N HIS A 229 -16.68 -18.41 7.37
CA HIS A 229 -17.93 -18.49 6.62
C HIS A 229 -17.85 -17.96 5.17
N LEU A 230 -16.77 -17.25 4.78
CA LEU A 230 -16.64 -16.74 3.40
C LEU A 230 -16.11 -17.79 2.40
N PHE A 231 -15.53 -18.89 2.89
CA PHE A 231 -14.94 -19.95 2.06
C PHE A 231 -15.96 -20.92 1.45
N GLU A 232 -17.22 -20.91 1.89
CA GLU A 232 -18.28 -21.76 1.33
C GLU A 232 -18.88 -21.19 0.02
N LEU A 233 -18.46 -20.01 -0.44
CA LEU A 233 -19.02 -19.31 -1.60
C LEU A 233 -18.12 -19.28 -2.85
N LEU A 234 -16.99 -19.99 -2.82
CA LEU A 234 -16.16 -20.21 -4.01
C LEU A 234 -16.13 -21.73 -4.29
N PRO A 235 -16.47 -22.19 -5.51
CA PRO A 235 -16.32 -23.59 -5.89
C PRO A 235 -14.86 -24.05 -5.89
#